data_AF-A0A5M6DJL7-F1
#
_entry.id   AF-A0A5M6DJL7-F1
#
_cell.length_a   1.000
_cell.length_b   1.000
_cell.length_c   1.000
_cell.angle_alpha   90.00
_cell.angle_beta   90.00
_cell.angle_gamma   90.00
#
_symmetry.space_group_name_H-M   'P 1'
#
loop_
_entity.id
_entity.type
_entity.pdbx_description
1 polymer ?
#
loop_
_entity_poly.entity_id
_entity_poly.type
_entity_poly.pdbx_seq_one_letter_code
_entity_poly.pdbx_strand_id
1 'polypeptide(L)'
;MKDKNLFIVTTQDNRQIDLTKGKELRSNNLYPFGKHNYAIYRSPEGLYVKGLNTGLATHMLNTYEIISETEALHYQHPYVREE
;
A
#
# COMPACT_ATOMS: atom_id res chain seq x y z
N MET A 1 17.32 -12.42 -14.81
CA MET A 1 17.13 -10.97 -14.56
C MET A 1 15.78 -10.83 -13.87
N LYS A 2 15.68 -10.22 -12.69
CA LYS A 2 14.36 -9.91 -12.09
C LYS A 2 13.74 -8.81 -12.94
N ASP A 3 12.58 -9.06 -13.52
CA ASP A 3 11.83 -8.05 -14.25
C ASP A 3 11.60 -6.84 -13.34
N LYS A 4 12.21 -5.69 -13.69
CA LYS A 4 12.14 -4.45 -12.92
C LYS A 4 10.73 -3.84 -12.86
N ASN A 5 9.76 -4.47 -13.51
CA ASN A 5 8.37 -4.04 -13.57
C ASN A 5 7.47 -4.81 -12.60
N LEU A 6 7.98 -5.84 -11.92
CA LEU A 6 7.17 -6.61 -10.97
C LEU A 6 7.00 -5.82 -9.68
N PHE A 7 5.75 -5.49 -9.35
CA PHE A 7 5.38 -4.93 -8.06
C PHE A 7 4.75 -6.01 -7.20
N ILE A 8 5.59 -6.86 -6.62
CA ILE A 8 5.18 -7.93 -5.71
C ILE A 8 5.42 -7.46 -4.28
N VAL A 9 4.37 -7.47 -3.47
CA VAL A 9 4.43 -7.10 -2.05
C VAL A 9 4.24 -8.33 -1.17
N THR A 10 4.91 -8.34 -0.03
CA THR A 10 4.68 -9.35 1.01
C THR A 10 3.85 -8.72 2.12
N THR A 11 2.71 -9.32 2.43
CA THR A 11 1.81 -8.87 3.47
C THR A 11 2.28 -9.32 4.86
N GLN A 12 1.71 -8.73 5.92
CA GLN A 12 2.04 -9.08 7.30
C GLN A 12 1.78 -10.55 7.66
N ASP A 13 0.84 -11.20 6.96
CA ASP A 13 0.57 -12.65 7.07
C ASP A 13 1.44 -13.50 6.13
N ASN A 14 2.56 -12.95 5.63
CA ASN A 14 3.54 -13.60 4.75
C ASN A 14 2.97 -14.08 3.39
N ARG A 15 1.87 -13.49 2.92
CA ARG A 15 1.36 -13.77 1.57
C ARG A 15 2.03 -12.83 0.57
N GLN A 16 2.40 -13.38 -0.59
CA GLN A 16 2.88 -12.58 -1.71
C GLN A 16 1.69 -12.20 -2.58
N ILE A 17 1.56 -10.90 -2.86
CA ILE A 17 0.52 -10.36 -3.71
C ILE A 17 1.17 -9.63 -4.88
N ASP A 18 0.76 -10.00 -6.09
CA ASP A 18 1.18 -9.30 -7.30
C ASP A 18 0.28 -8.08 -7.55
N LEU A 19 0.87 -6.90 -7.44
CA LEU A 19 0.25 -5.61 -7.71
C LEU A 19 0.77 -4.99 -9.02
N THR A 20 1.54 -5.71 -9.82
CA THR A 20 2.14 -5.24 -11.09
C THR A 20 1.11 -4.66 -12.05
N LYS A 21 -0.09 -5.26 -12.09
CA LYS A 21 -1.25 -4.77 -12.87
C LYS A 21 -2.40 -4.34 -11.98
N GLY A 22 -2.12 -4.09 -10.70
CA GLY A 22 -3.10 -3.65 -9.73
C GLY A 22 -3.56 -2.23 -10.02
N LYS A 23 -4.81 -1.93 -9.68
CA LYS A 23 -5.36 -0.57 -9.74
C LYS A 23 -5.16 0.11 -8.40
N GLU A 24 -4.46 1.25 -8.38
CA GLU A 24 -4.47 2.14 -7.22
C GLU A 24 -5.85 2.80 -7.10
N LEU A 25 -6.48 2.68 -5.93
CA LEU A 25 -7.79 3.24 -5.63
C LEU A 25 -7.66 4.60 -4.93
N ARG A 26 -6.68 4.72 -4.04
CA ARG A 26 -6.40 5.91 -3.25
C ARG A 26 -4.97 5.83 -2.72
N SER A 27 -4.29 6.96 -2.65
CA SER A 27 -2.98 7.06 -2.03
C SER A 27 -2.75 8.44 -1.44
N ASN A 28 -1.80 8.52 -0.52
CA ASN A 28 -1.09 9.73 -0.16
C ASN A 28 0.40 9.43 -0.23
N ASN A 29 1.03 9.86 -1.31
CA ASN A 29 2.45 9.66 -1.61
C ASN A 29 3.12 10.98 -2.04
N LEU A 30 2.53 12.12 -1.67
CA LEU A 30 3.03 13.45 -2.02
C LEU A 30 4.43 13.73 -1.43
N TYR A 31 4.83 12.98 -0.40
CA TYR A 31 6.12 13.09 0.25
C TYR A 31 6.81 11.72 0.29
N PRO A 32 8.16 11.70 0.25
CA PRO A 32 8.88 10.44 0.13
C PRO A 32 8.74 9.54 1.36
N PHE A 33 8.59 10.10 2.57
CA PHE A 33 8.59 9.33 3.81
C PHE A 33 7.67 9.94 4.88
N GLY A 34 7.19 9.10 5.79
CA GLY A 34 6.46 9.50 6.99
C GLY A 34 5.16 8.72 7.19
N LYS A 35 4.66 8.70 8.43
CA LYS A 35 3.45 7.93 8.82
C LYS A 35 2.18 8.30 8.05
N HIS A 36 2.15 9.48 7.44
CA HIS A 36 1.04 9.98 6.63
C HIS A 36 0.94 9.30 5.25
N ASN A 37 1.95 8.52 4.86
CA ASN A 37 1.98 7.83 3.59
C ASN A 37 1.18 6.53 3.64
N TYR A 38 0.27 6.39 2.67
CA TYR A 38 -0.50 5.18 2.46
C TYR A 38 -0.85 4.98 0.99
N ALA A 39 -1.19 3.75 0.61
CA ALA A 39 -1.83 3.45 -0.66
C ALA A 39 -2.77 2.27 -0.53
N ILE A 40 -3.87 2.32 -1.28
CA ILE A 40 -4.88 1.26 -1.36
C ILE A 40 -4.89 0.77 -2.81
N TYR A 41 -4.63 -0.53 -2.98
CA TYR A 41 -4.60 -1.19 -4.28
C TYR A 41 -5.70 -2.24 -4.38
N ARG A 42 -6.21 -2.42 -5.60
CA ARG A 42 -6.96 -3.62 -6.00
C ARG A 42 -6.06 -4.46 -6.91
N SER A 43 -5.72 -5.67 -6.48
CA SER A 43 -4.91 -6.59 -7.28
C SER A 43 -5.68 -7.08 -8.52
N PRO A 44 -4.99 -7.63 -9.53
CA PRO A 44 -5.63 -8.26 -10.68
C PRO A 44 -6.55 -9.43 -10.31
N GLU A 45 -6.25 -10.11 -9.19
CA GLU A 45 -7.05 -11.20 -8.64
C GLU A 45 -8.28 -10.71 -7.85
N GLY A 46 -8.47 -9.40 -7.75
CA GLY A 46 -9.60 -8.80 -7.05
C GLY A 46 -9.41 -8.66 -5.54
N LEU A 47 -8.19 -8.88 -5.01
CA LEU A 47 -7.88 -8.65 -3.60
C LEU A 47 -7.63 -7.16 -3.34
N TYR A 48 -8.03 -6.68 -2.17
CA TYR A 48 -7.75 -5.32 -1.74
C TYR A 48 -6.57 -5.31 -0.79
N VAL A 49 -5.56 -4.47 -1.08
CA VAL A 49 -4.31 -4.39 -0.32
C VAL A 49 -4.07 -2.96 0.13
N LYS A 50 -3.84 -2.78 1.43
CA LYS A 50 -3.47 -1.51 2.03
C LYS A 50 -1.98 -1.53 2.35
N GLY A 51 -1.25 -0.59 1.76
CA GLY A 51 0.15 -0.30 2.07
C GLY A 51 0.24 0.91 2.98
N LEU A 52 1.03 0.82 4.06
CA LEU A 52 1.26 1.91 5.00
C LEU A 52 2.75 2.13 5.24
N ASN A 53 3.07 3.37 5.61
CA ASN A 53 4.34 3.70 6.23
C ASN A 53 4.18 3.71 7.76
N THR A 54 4.99 2.92 8.48
CA THR A 54 4.96 2.88 9.95
C THR A 54 5.80 3.97 10.62
N GLY A 55 6.31 4.95 9.85
CA GLY A 55 7.20 6.01 10.29
C GLY A 55 8.65 5.82 9.88
N LEU A 56 8.92 4.98 8.87
CA LEU A 56 10.27 4.81 8.33
C LEU A 56 10.64 5.96 7.40
N ALA A 57 11.82 6.52 7.63
CA ALA A 57 12.40 7.60 6.83
C ALA A 57 13.11 7.10 5.55
N THR A 58 13.06 5.80 5.27
CA THR A 58 13.80 5.17 4.17
C THR A 58 12.92 4.51 3.11
N HIS A 59 11.64 4.30 3.41
CA HIS A 59 10.70 3.62 2.54
C HIS A 59 9.40 4.41 2.48
N MET A 60 8.79 4.51 1.29
CA MET A 60 7.51 5.19 1.14
C MET A 60 6.38 4.43 1.82
N LEU A 61 6.32 3.11 1.62
CA LEU A 61 5.43 2.15 2.29
C LEU A 61 6.25 0.93 2.68
N ASN A 62 6.08 0.41 3.89
CA ASN A 62 6.87 -0.70 4.42
C ASN A 62 6.05 -1.82 5.04
N THR A 63 4.73 -1.65 5.10
CA THR A 63 3.80 -2.67 5.60
C THR A 63 2.65 -2.81 4.64
N TYR A 64 2.22 -4.05 4.40
CA TYR A 64 1.11 -4.36 3.51
C TYR A 64 0.17 -5.33 4.22
N GLU A 65 -1.12 -5.11 4.08
CA GLU A 65 -2.15 -5.98 4.64
C GLU A 65 -3.30 -6.13 3.63
N ILE A 66 -3.90 -7.33 3.60
CA ILE A 66 -5.12 -7.56 2.83
C ILE A 66 -6.28 -7.04 3.67
N ILE A 67 -7.11 -6.21 3.05
CA ILE A 67 -8.30 -5.63 3.68
C ILE A 67 -9.55 -6.02 2.90
N SER A 68 -10.71 -5.77 3.51
CA SER A 68 -11.99 -5.94 2.80
C SER A 68 -12.21 -4.83 1.75
N GLU A 69 -13.06 -5.10 0.77
CA GLU A 69 -13.51 -4.09 -0.20
C GLU A 69 -14.15 -2.89 0.49
N THR A 70 -15.03 -3.13 1.47
CA THR A 70 -15.69 -2.07 2.24
C THR A 70 -14.69 -1.18 2.96
N GLU A 71 -13.67 -1.76 3.58
CA GLU A 71 -12.60 -1.00 4.23
C GLU A 71 -11.79 -0.20 3.19
N ALA A 72 -11.48 -0.80 2.04
CA ALA A 72 -10.69 -0.15 1.00
C ALA A 72 -11.38 1.10 0.42
N LEU A 73 -12.69 1.01 0.18
CA LEU A 73 -13.48 2.10 -0.39
C LEU A 73 -13.73 3.24 0.62
N HIS A 74 -13.84 2.91 1.91
CA HIS A 74 -14.12 3.87 2.97
C HIS A 74 -12.89 4.22 3.81
N TYR A 75 -11.68 3.84 3.38
CA TYR A 75 -10.47 4.00 4.17
C TYR A 75 -10.21 5.47 4.52
N GLN A 76 -10.08 5.74 5.82
CA GLN A 76 -9.67 7.03 6.36
C GLN A 76 -8.32 6.85 7.06
N HIS A 77 -7.28 7.49 6.52
CA HIS A 77 -5.96 7.39 7.10
C HIS A 77 -5.87 8.27 8.36
N PRO A 78 -5.44 7.72 9.51
CA PRO A 78 -5.50 8.45 10.79
C PRO A 78 -4.42 9.50 10.93
N TYR A 79 -3.35 9.42 10.14
CA TYR A 79 -2.25 10.38 10.19
C TYR A 79 -2.41 11.41 9.08
N VAL A 80 -2.37 12.67 9.49
CA VAL A 80 -2.16 13.79 8.58
C VAL A 80 -0.72 14.25 8.70
N ARG A 81 -0.22 14.98 7.71
CA ARG A 81 1.09 15.63 7.87
C ARG A 81 0.98 16.65 9.01
N GLU A 82 1.86 16.53 9.99
CA GLU A 82 2.12 17.59 10.95
C GLU A 82 3.09 18.58 10.27
N GLU A 83 2.74 19.87 10.24
CA GLU A 83 3.51 20.92 9.55
C GLU A 83 4.88 21.19 10.17
#